data_AF-A0A933SHG4-F1
#
_entry.id   AF-A0A933SHG4-F1
#
_cell.length_a   1.000
_cell.length_b   1.000
_cell.length_c   1.000
_cell.angle_alpha   90.00
_cell.angle_beta   90.00
_cell.angle_gamma   90.00
#
_symmetry.space_group_name_H-M   'P 1'
#
loop_
_entity.id
_entity.type
_entity.pdbx_description
1 polymer ?
#
loop_
_entity_poly.entity_id
_entity_poly.type
_entity_poly.pdbx_seq_one_letter_code
_entity_poly.pdbx_strand_id
1 'polypeptide(L)'
;MTFVALEGDLAHFFPSEVLQLLQLAQANGRLEVTRDEERVDLYFDRGRPVFARTSGLAVRAGEILMHRGQAQPQAVARALERQRAEPGKRLGQILVDQGEARAEHVRDAVHEVLRRIVYGLLLWRNGSFRFVPGDVAVGEDIQLDLDLDRLILEGLRLADQERAERAERVRTTGGA
;
A
#
# COMPACT_ATOMS: atom_id res chain seq x y z
N MET A 1 -16.56 -21.09 0.05
CA MET A 1 -16.31 -20.45 -1.26
C MET A 1 -16.32 -18.96 -1.06
N THR A 2 -15.24 -18.28 -1.43
CA THR A 2 -15.16 -16.81 -1.33
C THR A 2 -15.93 -16.22 -2.51
N PHE A 3 -16.94 -15.39 -2.24
CA PHE A 3 -17.69 -14.69 -3.28
C PHE A 3 -16.86 -13.53 -3.81
N VAL A 4 -16.66 -13.49 -5.12
CA VAL A 4 -15.97 -12.40 -5.82
C VAL A 4 -17.04 -11.57 -6.52
N ALA A 5 -17.07 -10.27 -6.26
CA ALA A 5 -18.08 -9.37 -6.83
C ALA A 5 -17.58 -8.60 -8.07
N LEU A 6 -16.27 -8.46 -8.22
CA LEU A 6 -15.64 -7.79 -9.35
C LEU A 6 -14.26 -8.42 -9.58
N GLU A 7 -13.92 -8.73 -10.82
CA GLU A 7 -12.60 -9.20 -11.21
C GLU A 7 -12.24 -8.69 -12.60
N GLY A 8 -10.95 -8.60 -12.89
CA GLY A 8 -10.48 -8.13 -14.19
C GLY A 8 -8.96 -8.07 -14.29
N ASP A 9 -8.50 -7.50 -15.39
CA ASP A 9 -7.09 -7.36 -15.74
C ASP A 9 -6.68 -5.88 -15.80
N LEU A 10 -5.50 -5.57 -15.25
CA LEU A 10 -4.96 -4.22 -15.18
C LEU A 10 -4.49 -3.66 -16.53
N ALA A 11 -4.38 -4.49 -17.56
CA ALA A 11 -4.14 -4.05 -18.93
C ALA A 11 -5.36 -3.34 -19.53
N HIS A 12 -6.56 -3.59 -18.99
CA HIS A 12 -7.81 -2.99 -19.46
C HIS A 12 -8.39 -1.97 -18.48
N PHE A 13 -8.16 -2.16 -17.17
CA PHE A 13 -8.63 -1.27 -16.12
C PHE A 13 -7.46 -0.81 -15.26
N PHE A 14 -7.12 0.46 -15.30
CA PHE A 14 -6.07 1.00 -14.45
C PHE A 14 -6.47 0.88 -12.98
N PRO A 15 -5.51 0.65 -12.06
CA PRO A 15 -5.80 0.56 -10.64
C PRO A 15 -6.63 1.76 -10.13
N SER A 16 -6.35 2.97 -10.59
CA SER A 16 -7.12 4.18 -10.23
C SER A 16 -8.61 4.09 -10.58
N GLU A 17 -8.95 3.49 -11.72
CA GLU A 17 -10.34 3.33 -12.17
C GLU A 17 -11.08 2.33 -11.28
N VAL A 18 -10.39 1.25 -10.90
CA VAL A 18 -10.93 0.26 -9.95
C VAL A 18 -11.15 0.89 -8.58
N LEU A 19 -10.19 1.68 -8.07
CA LEU A 19 -10.34 2.38 -6.79
C LEU A 19 -11.50 3.37 -6.81
N GLN A 20 -11.64 4.14 -7.89
CA GLN A 20 -12.74 5.10 -8.06
C GLN A 20 -14.10 4.40 -8.13
N LEU A 21 -14.18 3.27 -8.83
CA LEU A 21 -15.40 2.46 -8.88
C LEU A 21 -15.81 1.98 -7.49
N LEU A 22 -14.86 1.45 -6.69
CA LEU A 22 -15.13 0.98 -5.33
C LEU A 22 -15.55 2.13 -4.39
N GLN A 23 -14.98 3.33 -4.58
CA GLN A 23 -15.36 4.53 -3.87
C GLN A 23 -16.80 4.95 -4.18
N LEU A 24 -17.15 5.05 -5.47
CA LEU A 24 -18.50 5.39 -5.94
C LEU A 24 -19.55 4.39 -5.47
N ALA A 25 -19.21 3.11 -5.46
CA ALA A 25 -20.08 2.02 -5.00
C ALA A 25 -20.20 1.95 -3.47
N GLN A 26 -19.47 2.78 -2.71
CA GLN A 26 -19.34 2.69 -1.26
C GLN A 26 -19.00 1.27 -0.77
N ALA A 27 -18.10 0.60 -1.51
CA ALA A 27 -17.81 -0.81 -1.31
C ALA A 27 -17.17 -1.09 0.06
N ASN A 28 -17.49 -2.26 0.62
CA ASN A 28 -16.90 -2.78 1.85
C ASN A 28 -16.29 -4.15 1.55
N GLY A 29 -15.01 -4.33 1.80
CA GLY A 29 -14.31 -5.56 1.47
C GLY A 29 -12.84 -5.38 1.11
N ARG A 30 -12.27 -6.39 0.47
CA ARG A 30 -10.86 -6.41 0.07
C ARG A 30 -10.70 -6.42 -1.44
N LEU A 31 -9.97 -5.46 -1.97
CA LEU A 31 -9.39 -5.52 -3.31
C LEU A 31 -8.03 -6.22 -3.23
N GLU A 32 -7.94 -7.37 -3.87
CA GLU A 32 -6.68 -8.06 -4.12
C GLU A 32 -6.18 -7.70 -5.52
N VAL A 33 -4.91 -7.36 -5.63
CA VAL A 33 -4.25 -7.09 -6.89
C VAL A 33 -2.95 -7.87 -6.96
N THR A 34 -2.71 -8.57 -8.06
CA THR A 34 -1.54 -9.42 -8.25
C THR A 34 -0.84 -9.10 -9.56
N ARG A 35 0.49 -9.09 -9.54
CA ARG A 35 1.35 -8.93 -10.72
C ARG A 35 2.60 -9.77 -10.49
N ASP A 36 2.82 -10.76 -11.34
CA ASP A 36 3.89 -11.74 -11.19
C ASP A 36 3.82 -12.41 -9.79
N GLU A 37 4.86 -12.28 -8.98
CA GLU A 37 4.90 -12.78 -7.59
C GLU A 37 4.50 -11.71 -6.55
N GLU A 38 4.24 -10.48 -6.97
CA GLU A 38 3.81 -9.39 -6.12
C GLU A 38 2.29 -9.38 -5.94
N ARG A 39 1.85 -9.13 -4.71
CA ARG A 39 0.45 -9.00 -4.34
C ARG A 39 0.26 -7.80 -3.44
N VAL A 40 -0.79 -7.03 -3.71
CA VAL A 40 -1.29 -5.96 -2.85
C VAL A 40 -2.71 -6.31 -2.43
N ASP A 41 -3.01 -6.23 -1.13
CA ASP A 41 -4.39 -6.24 -0.65
C ASP A 41 -4.73 -4.87 -0.06
N LEU A 42 -5.80 -4.26 -0.56
CA LEU A 42 -6.39 -3.02 -0.05
C LEU A 42 -7.75 -3.33 0.56
N TYR A 43 -7.99 -2.85 1.77
CA TYR A 43 -9.24 -3.05 2.50
C TYR A 43 -10.05 -1.76 2.48
N PHE A 44 -11.36 -1.87 2.29
CA PHE A 44 -12.28 -0.76 2.12
C PHE A 44 -13.40 -0.79 3.16
N ASP A 45 -13.71 0.39 3.70
CA ASP A 45 -14.92 0.68 4.47
C ASP A 45 -15.65 1.85 3.79
N ARG A 46 -16.90 1.60 3.36
CA ARG A 46 -17.77 2.56 2.66
C ARG A 46 -17.04 3.29 1.52
N GLY A 47 -16.31 2.53 0.71
CA GLY A 47 -15.57 3.02 -0.45
C GLY A 47 -14.25 3.72 -0.12
N ARG A 48 -13.87 3.84 1.16
CA ARG A 48 -12.60 4.43 1.59
C ARG A 48 -11.58 3.33 1.87
N PRO A 49 -10.37 3.38 1.30
CA PRO A 49 -9.32 2.46 1.68
C PRO A 49 -8.89 2.73 3.12
N VAL A 50 -8.97 1.72 3.98
CA VAL A 50 -8.66 1.79 5.42
C VAL A 50 -7.41 1.03 5.80
N PHE A 51 -6.92 0.12 4.96
CA PHE A 51 -5.68 -0.60 5.20
C PHE A 51 -5.08 -1.14 3.91
N ALA A 52 -3.77 -1.36 3.91
CA ALA A 52 -3.03 -1.93 2.79
C ALA A 52 -1.95 -2.89 3.28
N ARG A 53 -1.72 -3.97 2.52
CA ARG A 53 -0.56 -4.86 2.69
C ARG A 53 0.01 -5.23 1.34
N THR A 54 1.29 -5.55 1.30
CA THR A 54 1.95 -6.03 0.09
C THR A 54 2.91 -7.17 0.40
N SER A 55 3.05 -8.13 -0.53
CA SER A 55 4.13 -9.12 -0.53
C SER A 55 5.40 -8.62 -1.23
N GLY A 56 5.29 -7.54 -2.02
CA GLY A 56 6.41 -6.95 -2.74
C GLY A 56 7.34 -6.12 -1.85
N LEU A 57 8.33 -5.48 -2.48
CA LEU A 57 9.23 -4.57 -1.80
C LEU A 57 8.47 -3.33 -1.30
N ALA A 58 8.44 -3.14 0.01
CA ALA A 58 7.95 -1.93 0.64
C ALA A 58 8.90 -1.52 1.75
N VAL A 59 9.10 -0.20 1.87
CA VAL A 59 9.82 0.37 3.01
C VAL A 59 9.07 -0.01 4.28
N ARG A 60 9.79 -0.51 5.28
CA ARG A 60 9.20 -0.91 6.56
C ARG A 60 9.09 0.28 7.50
N ALA A 61 8.11 0.25 8.41
CA ALA A 61 7.95 1.34 9.40
C ALA A 61 9.21 1.55 10.26
N GLY A 62 9.92 0.47 10.61
CA GLY A 62 11.20 0.54 11.31
C GLY A 62 12.28 1.31 10.54
N GLU A 63 12.34 1.15 9.21
CA GLU A 63 13.28 1.88 8.35
C GLU A 63 12.98 3.38 8.32
N ILE A 64 11.69 3.74 8.24
CA ILE A 64 11.26 5.14 8.30
C ILE A 64 11.63 5.77 9.64
N LEU A 65 11.38 5.07 10.75
CA LEU A 65 11.72 5.55 12.09
C LEU A 65 13.23 5.75 12.24
N MET A 66 14.05 4.83 11.75
CA MET A 66 15.52 4.97 11.76
C MET A 66 15.97 6.17 10.94
N HIS A 67 15.48 6.29 9.70
CA HIS A 67 15.85 7.38 8.81
C HIS A 67 15.52 8.77 9.39
N ARG A 68 14.42 8.87 10.16
CA ARG A 68 14.00 10.11 10.82
C ARG A 68 14.66 10.35 12.18
N GLY A 69 15.53 9.45 12.63
CA GLY A 69 16.12 9.50 13.98
C GLY A 69 15.09 9.30 15.11
N GLN A 70 13.93 8.72 14.80
CA GLN A 70 12.82 8.47 15.74
C GLN A 70 12.94 7.12 16.45
N ALA A 71 13.84 6.24 15.98
CA ALA A 71 14.27 5.01 16.64
C ALA A 71 15.72 4.71 16.26
N GLN A 72 16.49 4.14 17.19
CA GLN A 72 17.88 3.75 16.90
C GLN A 72 17.94 2.42 16.13
N PRO A 73 18.91 2.22 15.21
CA PRO A 73 19.03 0.97 14.46
C PRO A 73 19.14 -0.28 15.33
N GLN A 74 19.89 -0.17 16.43
CA GLN A 74 20.03 -1.26 17.39
C GLN A 74 18.71 -1.58 18.11
N ALA A 75 17.89 -0.56 18.40
CA ALA A 75 16.57 -0.76 19.00
C ALA A 75 15.61 -1.46 18.05
N VAL A 76 15.60 -1.06 16.77
CA VAL A 76 14.81 -1.73 15.73
C VAL A 76 15.25 -3.18 15.54
N ALA A 77 16.56 -3.46 15.54
CA ALA A 77 17.07 -4.83 15.46
C ALA A 77 16.61 -5.70 16.64
N ARG A 78 16.75 -5.22 17.88
CA ARG A 78 16.25 -5.92 19.08
C ARG A 78 14.74 -6.14 19.04
N ALA A 79 13.98 -5.14 18.59
CA ALA A 79 12.53 -5.24 18.48
C ALA A 79 12.10 -6.28 17.42
N LEU A 80 12.84 -6.40 16.31
CA LEU A 80 12.62 -7.45 15.30
C LEU A 80 12.93 -8.85 15.83
N GLU A 81 14.02 -9.02 16.60
CA GLU A 81 14.33 -10.29 17.26
C GLU A 81 13.22 -10.72 18.22
N ARG A 82 12.73 -9.78 19.02
CA ARG A 82 11.62 -10.02 19.95
C ARG A 82 10.31 -10.33 19.23
N GLN A 83 10.02 -9.65 18.12
CA GLN A 83 8.86 -9.96 17.29
C GLN A 83 8.89 -11.39 16.75
N ARG A 84 10.06 -11.92 16.40
CA ARG A 84 10.20 -13.32 15.96
C ARG A 84 9.92 -14.31 17.09
N ALA A 85 10.27 -13.95 18.34
CA ALA A 85 10.01 -14.77 19.52
C ALA A 85 8.54 -14.67 20.01
N GLU A 86 7.87 -13.55 19.75
CA GLU A 86 6.48 -13.28 20.16
C GLU A 86 5.59 -13.06 18.92
N PRO A 87 5.28 -14.13 18.14
CA PRO A 87 4.45 -14.03 16.94
C PRO A 87 3.05 -13.54 17.32
N GLY A 88 2.74 -12.30 16.95
CA GLY A 88 1.52 -11.59 17.33
C GLY A 88 1.77 -10.16 17.81
N LYS A 89 2.98 -9.87 18.32
CA LYS A 89 3.35 -8.48 18.63
C LYS A 89 3.81 -7.73 17.40
N ARG A 90 3.33 -6.50 17.27
CA ARG A 90 3.73 -5.56 16.21
C ARG A 90 5.07 -4.93 16.57
N LEU A 91 5.96 -4.78 15.60
CA LEU A 91 7.24 -4.09 15.77
C LEU A 91 7.07 -2.71 16.44
N GLY A 92 6.10 -1.93 15.95
CA GLY A 92 5.78 -0.62 16.51
C GLY A 92 5.36 -0.66 17.98
N GLN A 93 4.56 -1.65 18.38
CA GLN A 93 4.17 -1.84 19.77
C GLN A 93 5.38 -2.17 20.65
N ILE A 94 6.27 -3.05 20.18
CA ILE A 94 7.49 -3.41 20.91
C ILE A 94 8.38 -2.20 21.14
N LEU A 95 8.56 -1.35 20.12
CA LEU A 95 9.35 -0.12 20.22
C LEU A 95 8.74 0.89 21.21
N VAL A 96 7.41 1.01 21.23
CA VAL A 96 6.71 1.89 22.18
C VAL A 96 6.81 1.36 23.61
N ASP A 97 6.55 0.06 23.82
CA ASP A 97 6.61 -0.58 25.13
C ASP A 97 8.01 -0.49 25.77
N GLN A 98 9.06 -0.45 24.94
CA GLN A 98 10.45 -0.33 25.38
C GLN A 98 10.92 1.13 25.54
N GLY A 99 10.08 2.11 25.22
CA GLY A 99 10.45 3.54 25.25
C GLY A 99 11.42 3.97 24.14
N GLU A 100 11.61 3.12 23.12
CA GLU A 100 12.56 3.32 22.02
C GLU A 100 11.97 4.15 20.87
N ALA A 101 10.64 4.26 20.81
CA ALA A 101 9.91 5.15 19.91
C ALA A 101 8.64 5.67 20.58
N ARG A 102 8.18 6.85 20.16
CA ARG A 102 6.87 7.37 20.58
C ARG A 102 5.75 6.79 19.72
N ALA A 103 4.58 6.57 20.31
CA ALA A 103 3.42 6.04 19.60
C ALA A 103 2.99 6.90 18.40
N GLU A 104 3.11 8.23 18.52
CA GLU A 104 2.86 9.17 17.41
C GLU A 104 3.79 8.92 16.21
N HIS A 105 5.10 8.75 16.44
CA HIS A 105 6.07 8.51 15.38
C HIS A 105 5.84 7.16 14.70
N VAL A 106 5.50 6.13 15.49
CA VAL A 106 5.15 4.81 14.95
C VAL A 106 3.91 4.91 14.06
N ARG A 107 2.87 5.64 14.50
CA ARG A 107 1.67 5.87 13.72
C ARG A 107 1.99 6.54 12.38
N ASP A 108 2.76 7.64 12.41
CA ASP A 108 3.14 8.39 11.21
C ASP A 108 3.96 7.54 10.23
N ALA A 109 4.87 6.72 10.75
CA ALA A 109 5.67 5.80 9.94
C ALA A 109 4.78 4.73 9.28
N VAL A 110 3.84 4.14 10.01
CA VAL A 110 2.88 3.17 9.45
C VAL A 110 2.01 3.82 8.38
N HIS A 111 1.46 5.02 8.63
CA HIS A 111 0.70 5.75 7.62
C HIS A 111 1.50 6.01 6.35
N GLU A 112 2.78 6.36 6.47
CA GLU A 112 3.64 6.52 5.30
C GLU A 112 3.86 5.20 4.54
N VAL A 113 4.07 4.07 5.24
CA VAL A 113 4.16 2.75 4.58
C VAL A 113 2.89 2.45 3.81
N LEU A 114 1.73 2.59 4.44
CA LEU A 114 0.44 2.30 3.82
C LEU A 114 0.21 3.20 2.58
N ARG A 115 0.52 4.50 2.67
CA ARG A 115 0.48 5.42 1.53
C ARG A 115 1.39 4.95 0.40
N ARG A 116 2.64 4.59 0.69
CA ARG A 116 3.61 4.12 -0.31
C ARG A 116 3.14 2.85 -1.02
N ILE A 117 2.47 1.93 -0.32
CA ILE A 117 1.87 0.73 -0.94
C ILE A 117 0.80 1.15 -1.96
N VAL A 118 -0.12 2.04 -1.58
CA VAL A 118 -1.19 2.50 -2.48
C VAL A 118 -0.60 3.25 -3.68
N TYR A 119 0.37 4.14 -3.46
CA TYR A 119 1.07 4.85 -4.54
C TYR A 119 1.77 3.89 -5.49
N GLY A 120 2.48 2.88 -4.96
CA GLY A 120 3.16 1.87 -5.77
C GLY A 120 2.18 1.07 -6.64
N LEU A 121 1.02 0.73 -6.09
CA LEU A 121 -0.03 0.02 -6.83
C LEU A 121 -0.56 0.84 -8.02
N LEU A 122 -0.74 2.16 -7.86
CA LEU A 122 -1.24 3.04 -8.95
C LEU A 122 -0.31 3.07 -10.18
N LEU A 123 0.96 2.68 -10.01
CA LEU A 123 1.93 2.59 -11.09
C LEU A 123 1.86 1.26 -11.86
N TRP A 124 1.11 0.27 -11.38
CA TRP A 124 0.97 -1.00 -12.07
C TRP A 124 0.19 -0.83 -13.38
N ARG A 125 0.58 -1.60 -14.40
CA ARG A 125 0.02 -1.54 -15.78
C ARG A 125 -0.42 -2.89 -16.32
N ASN A 126 -0.17 -3.95 -15.57
CA ASN A 126 -0.46 -5.34 -15.89
C ASN A 126 -0.68 -6.10 -14.58
N GLY A 127 -1.28 -7.28 -14.68
CA GLY A 127 -1.69 -8.08 -13.54
C GLY A 127 -3.21 -8.23 -13.46
N SER A 128 -3.69 -8.88 -12.41
CA SER A 128 -5.11 -9.14 -12.21
C SER A 128 -5.59 -8.54 -10.91
N PHE A 129 -6.89 -8.25 -10.82
CA PHE A 129 -7.51 -7.82 -9.58
C PHE A 129 -8.79 -8.59 -9.31
N ARG A 130 -9.13 -8.75 -8.04
CA ARG A 130 -10.42 -9.26 -7.58
C ARG A 130 -10.88 -8.55 -6.32
N PHE A 131 -12.17 -8.26 -6.24
CA PHE A 131 -12.79 -7.67 -5.06
C PHE A 131 -13.63 -8.72 -4.33
N VAL A 132 -13.34 -8.88 -3.04
CA VAL A 132 -14.02 -9.79 -2.12
C VAL A 132 -14.83 -8.96 -1.11
N PRO A 133 -16.17 -8.90 -1.23
CA PRO A 133 -17.01 -8.14 -0.32
C PRO A 133 -16.96 -8.65 1.12
N GLY A 134 -17.08 -7.76 2.08
CA GLY A 134 -17.18 -8.07 3.51
C GLY A 134 -15.89 -8.54 4.18
N ASP A 135 -14.81 -8.71 3.43
CA ASP A 135 -13.49 -9.07 3.97
C ASP A 135 -12.82 -7.84 4.63
N VAL A 136 -12.39 -7.99 5.89
CA VAL A 136 -11.90 -6.89 6.73
C VAL A 136 -10.49 -7.16 7.25
N ALA A 137 -9.71 -6.10 7.44
CA ALA A 137 -8.38 -6.19 8.03
C ALA A 137 -8.50 -6.42 9.55
N VAL A 138 -8.55 -7.69 9.96
CA VAL A 138 -8.66 -8.04 11.38
C VAL A 138 -7.37 -7.67 12.14
N GLY A 139 -7.54 -6.99 13.27
CA GLY A 139 -6.47 -6.69 14.21
C GLY A 139 -5.57 -5.52 13.85
N GLU A 140 -5.91 -4.74 12.82
CA GLU A 140 -5.17 -3.54 12.40
C GLU A 140 -5.73 -2.26 13.04
N ASP A 141 -5.00 -1.69 14.00
CA ASP A 141 -5.46 -0.51 14.77
C ASP A 141 -5.14 0.84 14.10
N ILE A 142 -4.23 0.85 13.13
CA ILE A 142 -3.84 2.05 12.39
C ILE A 142 -4.52 2.01 11.03
N GLN A 143 -5.59 2.81 10.92
CA GLN A 143 -6.29 2.96 9.66
C GLN A 143 -5.55 3.94 8.75
N LEU A 144 -5.50 3.60 7.47
CA LEU A 144 -5.09 4.51 6.42
C LEU A 144 -6.03 5.72 6.42
N ASP A 145 -5.45 6.91 6.56
CA ASP A 145 -6.14 8.17 6.30
C ASP A 145 -5.65 8.70 4.96
N LEU A 146 -6.45 8.45 3.92
CA LEU A 146 -6.12 8.75 2.54
C LEU A 146 -7.17 9.69 1.96
N ASP A 147 -6.70 10.81 1.41
CA ASP A 147 -7.48 11.52 0.40
C ASP A 147 -7.31 10.78 -0.93
N LEU A 148 -8.20 9.81 -1.17
CA LEU A 148 -8.16 8.96 -2.36
C LEU A 148 -8.29 9.79 -3.65
N ASP A 149 -9.07 10.88 -3.61
CA ASP A 149 -9.25 11.76 -4.77
C ASP A 149 -7.94 12.45 -5.14
N ARG A 150 -7.25 13.01 -4.14
CA ARG A 150 -5.90 13.58 -4.33
C ARG A 150 -4.92 12.53 -4.85
N LEU A 151 -5.01 11.30 -4.35
CA LEU A 151 -4.11 10.23 -4.75
C LEU A 151 -4.33 9.74 -6.17
N ILE A 152 -5.58 9.66 -6.60
CA ILE A 152 -5.91 9.34 -7.98
C ILE A 152 -5.36 10.44 -8.89
N LEU A 153 -5.51 11.72 -8.55
CA LEU A 153 -4.95 12.84 -9.31
C LEU A 153 -3.41 12.78 -9.41
N GLU A 154 -2.72 12.48 -8.29
CA GLU A 154 -1.27 12.28 -8.28
C GLU A 154 -0.86 11.09 -9.16
N GLY A 155 -1.60 9.97 -9.09
CA GLY A 155 -1.37 8.77 -9.91
C GLY A 155 -1.58 8.99 -11.41
N LEU A 156 -2.63 9.72 -11.79
CA LEU A 156 -2.90 10.09 -13.18
C LEU A 156 -1.78 10.98 -13.74
N ARG A 157 -1.30 11.96 -12.95
CA ARG A 157 -0.17 12.82 -13.33
C ARG A 157 1.09 11.99 -13.62
N LEU A 158 1.40 11.02 -12.76
CA LEU A 158 2.56 10.14 -12.94
C LEU A 158 2.39 9.23 -14.16
N ALA A 159 1.18 8.74 -14.43
CA ALA A 159 0.88 7.94 -15.61
C ALA A 159 1.10 8.71 -16.92
N ASP A 160 0.67 9.98 -16.96
CA ASP A 160 0.87 10.85 -18.12
C ASP A 160 2.35 11.22 -18.32
N GLN A 161 3.11 11.43 -17.24
CA GLN A 161 4.56 11.63 -17.32
C GLN A 161 5.27 10.41 -17.93
N GLU A 162 4.97 9.20 -17.46
CA GLU A 162 5.51 7.96 -18.02
C GLU A 162 5.16 7.76 -19.50
N ARG A 163 3.92 8.09 -19.89
CA ARG A 163 3.49 8.06 -21.31
C ARG A 163 4.30 9.04 -22.17
N ALA A 164 4.51 10.26 -21.67
CA ALA A 164 5.30 11.28 -22.36
C ALA A 164 6.77 10.85 -22.52
N GLU A 165 7.40 10.34 -21.46
CA GLU A 165 8.78 9.86 -21.50
C GLU A 165 8.98 8.68 -22.45
N ARG A 166 8.03 7.73 -22.50
CA ARG A 166 8.07 6.61 -23.45
C ARG A 166 7.99 7.09 -24.90
N ALA A 167 7.10 8.06 -25.18
CA ALA A 167 6.98 8.66 -26.51
C ALA A 167 8.24 9.44 -26.94
N GLU A 168 9.03 9.92 -25.98
CA GLU A 168 10.31 10.59 -26.24
C GLU A 168 11.46 9.60 -26.48
N ARG A 169 11.52 8.51 -25.71
CA ARG A 169 12.50 7.41 -25.91
C ARG A 169 12.32 6.68 -27.25
N VAL A 170 11.08 6.49 -27.72
CA VAL A 170 10.81 5.90 -29.04
C VAL A 170 11.25 6.85 -30.18
N ARG A 171 11.12 8.16 -29.99
CA ARG A 171 11.60 9.16 -30.96
C ARG A 171 13.12 9.24 -31.06
N THR A 172 13.84 9.04 -29.95
CA THR A 172 15.31 9.09 -29.95
C THR A 172 15.97 7.78 -30.40
N THR A 173 15.28 6.64 -30.32
CA THR A 173 15.84 5.32 -30.71
C THR A 173 15.52 4.92 -32.16
N GLY A 174 14.48 5.49 -32.78
CA GLY A 174 14.08 5.20 -34.17
C GLY A 174 14.68 6.10 -35.25
N GLY A 175 15.70 6.90 -34.91
CA GLY A 175 16.32 7.89 -35.81
C GLY A 175 17.79 7.63 -36.15
N ALA A 176 18.22 6.36 -36.15
CA ALA A 176 19.55 5.93 -36.58
C ALA A 176 19.45 4.95 -37.74
#